data_AF-A0A142VVF2-F1
#
_entry.id   AF-A0A142VVF2-F1
#
_cell.length_a   1.000
_cell.length_b   1.000
_cell.length_c   1.000
_cell.angle_alpha   90.00
_cell.angle_beta   90.00
_cell.angle_gamma   90.00
#
_symmetry.space_group_name_H-M   'P 1'
#
loop_
_entity.id
_entity.type
_entity.pdbx_description
1 polymer ?
#
loop_
_entity_poly.entity_id
_entity_poly.type
_entity_poly.pdbx_seq_one_letter_code
_entity_poly.pdbx_strand_id
1 'polypeptide(L)'
;MTDRASAIIRIGGAIRSDLIEPLIDAIACDHGMLDWVGATVDASHIVDGQALEICAHGLVGGQFDQVEDFCTHHGIPFVRNSDPCVGAFSAQRAVYTGEGDPLYFDTNGSDHVLMSRTELNGLGSIAAADAWFEIAAFVPPPISIASAPEEQGPWSRRAGHPLADWKYEISNDDTRLGYLDWIAAREANETGDTMPRAEAVAPDVPQLYLHLYHGRKDPDENLEDWGSDGPVIGPLAYVHTTYMCDVKFAATPEVMDRYFPAVMSDWRARGLSNVVGPLCDWRLTIFNDYVEHDGVYYGDWTVFTATPSELKRQPPRPRSQRDGTTSVDVHV
;
A
#
# COMPACT_ATOMS: atom_id res chain seq x y z
N MET A 1 -13.77 -24.89 -3.76
CA MET A 1 -13.27 -24.79 -5.15
C MET A 1 -13.31 -23.31 -5.44
N THR A 2 -12.17 -22.68 -5.78
CA THR A 2 -12.17 -21.24 -6.06
C THR A 2 -12.78 -21.01 -7.43
N ASP A 3 -13.72 -20.07 -7.53
CA ASP A 3 -14.37 -19.72 -8.79
C ASP A 3 -13.35 -19.11 -9.74
N ARG A 4 -13.19 -19.74 -10.90
CA ARG A 4 -12.13 -19.44 -11.85
C ARG A 4 -12.71 -19.26 -13.25
N ALA A 5 -12.12 -18.34 -14.00
CA ALA A 5 -12.49 -18.06 -15.39
C ALA A 5 -11.23 -17.81 -16.23
N SER A 6 -11.37 -17.90 -17.55
CA SER A 6 -10.31 -17.44 -18.46
C SER A 6 -10.49 -15.94 -18.71
N ALA A 7 -9.39 -15.24 -19.00
CA ALA A 7 -9.45 -13.83 -19.36
C ALA A 7 -8.38 -13.47 -20.39
N ILE A 8 -8.62 -12.37 -21.08
CA ILE A 8 -7.65 -11.66 -21.92
C ILE A 8 -7.47 -10.27 -21.32
N ILE A 9 -6.23 -9.80 -21.25
CA ILE A 9 -5.91 -8.43 -20.87
C ILE A 9 -5.04 -7.79 -21.94
N ARG A 10 -5.39 -6.56 -22.30
CA ARG A 10 -4.67 -5.70 -23.22
C ARG A 10 -4.04 -4.55 -22.44
N ILE A 11 -2.75 -4.36 -22.61
CA ILE A 11 -1.91 -3.41 -21.86
C ILE A 11 -1.27 -2.44 -22.86
N GLY A 12 -1.22 -1.17 -22.49
CA GLY A 12 -0.76 -0.12 -23.39
C GLY A 12 -0.29 1.14 -22.65
N GLY A 13 0.08 2.17 -23.41
CA GLY A 13 0.52 3.45 -22.87
C GLY A 13 2.01 3.53 -22.52
N ALA A 14 2.38 4.57 -21.77
CA ALA A 14 3.77 4.83 -21.45
C ALA A 14 4.28 3.79 -20.44
N ILE A 15 5.31 3.05 -20.80
CA ILE A 15 5.98 2.09 -19.93
C ILE A 15 7.44 2.49 -19.85
N ARG A 16 7.96 2.68 -18.63
CA ARG A 16 9.39 2.93 -18.46
C ARG A 16 10.19 1.67 -18.74
N SER A 17 11.35 1.82 -19.38
CA SER A 17 12.19 0.69 -19.77
C SER A 17 12.61 -0.20 -18.59
N ASP A 18 12.74 0.35 -17.39
CA ASP A 18 13.09 -0.40 -16.18
C ASP A 18 11.91 -1.19 -15.57
N LEU A 19 10.68 -0.93 -16.01
CA LEU A 19 9.48 -1.64 -15.60
C LEU A 19 9.13 -2.84 -16.49
N ILE A 20 9.87 -3.05 -17.59
CA ILE A 20 9.61 -4.12 -18.56
C ILE A 20 9.79 -5.51 -17.92
N GLU A 21 10.93 -5.76 -17.27
CA GLU A 21 11.18 -7.05 -16.62
C GLU A 21 10.23 -7.30 -15.43
N PRO A 22 9.99 -6.32 -14.52
CA PRO A 22 8.96 -6.47 -13.49
C PRO A 22 7.55 -6.76 -14.02
N LEU A 23 7.16 -6.17 -15.16
CA LEU A 23 5.88 -6.47 -15.80
C LEU A 23 5.83 -7.93 -16.30
N ILE A 24 6.92 -8.42 -16.89
CA ILE A 24 7.02 -9.84 -17.34
C ILE A 24 6.90 -10.78 -16.13
N ASP A 25 7.54 -10.45 -15.02
CA ASP A 25 7.43 -11.23 -13.78
C ASP A 25 5.98 -11.27 -13.27
N ALA A 26 5.29 -10.13 -13.26
CA ALA A 26 3.87 -10.07 -12.89
C ALA A 26 2.99 -10.94 -13.81
N ILE A 27 3.23 -10.87 -15.12
CA ILE A 27 2.54 -11.71 -16.12
C ILE A 27 2.78 -13.19 -15.84
N ALA A 28 4.01 -13.58 -15.53
CA ALA A 28 4.36 -14.96 -15.23
C ALA A 28 3.69 -15.47 -13.95
N CYS A 29 3.58 -14.63 -12.91
CA CYS A 29 2.89 -14.96 -11.67
C CYS A 29 1.40 -15.27 -11.88
N ASP A 30 0.75 -14.55 -12.79
CA ASP A 30 -0.66 -14.79 -13.17
C ASP A 30 -0.81 -15.86 -14.26
N HIS A 31 0.29 -16.52 -14.67
CA HIS A 31 0.31 -17.49 -15.76
C HIS A 31 -0.20 -16.91 -17.10
N GLY A 32 0.07 -15.63 -17.36
CA GLY A 32 -0.26 -14.96 -18.61
C GLY A 32 0.59 -15.45 -19.78
N MET A 33 -0.05 -15.60 -20.94
CA MET A 33 0.50 -16.22 -22.15
C MET A 33 0.13 -15.37 -23.37
N LEU A 34 0.95 -15.38 -24.42
CA LEU A 34 0.68 -14.67 -25.69
C LEU A 34 -0.46 -15.30 -26.48
N ASP A 35 -0.70 -16.58 -26.25
CA ASP A 35 -1.77 -17.34 -26.86
C ASP A 35 -2.32 -18.39 -25.90
N TRP A 36 -3.49 -18.93 -26.24
CA TRP A 36 -4.14 -19.99 -25.47
C TRP A 36 -3.41 -21.34 -25.54
N VAL A 37 -2.29 -21.43 -26.28
CA VAL A 37 -1.47 -22.63 -26.42
C VAL A 37 -0.39 -22.68 -25.35
N GLY A 38 0.02 -21.53 -24.83
CA GLY A 38 0.92 -21.39 -23.69
C GLY A 38 2.26 -20.74 -24.00
N ALA A 39 2.35 -19.95 -25.06
CA ALA A 39 3.55 -19.17 -25.34
C ALA A 39 3.80 -18.12 -24.24
N THR A 40 4.99 -18.16 -23.64
CA THR A 40 5.42 -17.23 -22.58
C THR A 40 5.75 -15.85 -23.14
N VAL A 41 5.57 -14.81 -22.33
CA VAL A 41 5.96 -13.43 -22.65
C VAL A 41 7.42 -13.18 -22.28
N ASP A 42 8.14 -12.45 -23.10
CA ASP A 42 9.48 -11.92 -22.83
C ASP A 42 9.61 -10.47 -23.33
N ALA A 43 10.73 -9.82 -23.03
CA ALA A 43 10.96 -8.41 -23.36
C ALA A 43 10.83 -8.08 -24.85
N SER A 44 11.04 -9.04 -25.76
CA SER A 44 10.90 -8.81 -27.21
C SER A 44 9.45 -8.63 -27.66
N HIS A 45 8.48 -9.01 -26.81
CA HIS A 45 7.05 -8.87 -27.06
C HIS A 45 6.50 -7.53 -26.56
N ILE A 46 7.26 -6.79 -25.76
CA ILE A 46 6.92 -5.44 -25.30
C ILE A 46 7.54 -4.45 -26.29
N VAL A 47 6.78 -4.13 -27.34
CA VAL A 47 7.27 -3.37 -28.50
C VAL A 47 6.67 -1.97 -28.54
N ASP A 48 7.53 -0.97 -28.70
CA ASP A 48 7.11 0.42 -28.95
C ASP A 48 6.15 0.51 -30.15
N GLY A 49 5.03 1.20 -29.97
CA GLY A 49 3.98 1.34 -30.98
C GLY A 49 3.00 0.16 -31.08
N GLN A 50 3.10 -0.86 -30.23
CA GLN A 50 2.14 -1.98 -30.17
C GLN A 50 1.52 -2.10 -28.77
N ALA A 51 0.26 -2.49 -28.66
CA ALA A 51 -0.30 -2.89 -27.37
C ALA A 51 0.05 -4.37 -27.13
N LEU A 52 0.33 -4.73 -25.88
CA LEU A 52 0.54 -6.11 -25.48
C LEU A 52 -0.82 -6.74 -25.16
N GLU A 53 -1.11 -7.91 -25.72
CA GLU A 53 -2.30 -8.68 -25.41
C GLU A 53 -1.87 -10.06 -24.92
N ILE A 54 -2.40 -10.46 -23.76
CA ILE A 54 -2.10 -11.75 -23.13
C ILE A 54 -3.39 -12.39 -22.64
N CYS A 55 -3.37 -13.71 -22.51
CA CYS A 55 -4.48 -14.51 -22.03
C CYS A 55 -4.02 -15.48 -20.93
N ALA A 56 -4.93 -15.86 -20.04
CA ALA A 56 -4.68 -16.87 -19.02
C ALA A 56 -5.92 -17.70 -18.73
N HIS A 57 -5.70 -18.96 -18.38
CA HIS A 57 -6.74 -19.88 -17.96
C HIS A 57 -6.85 -19.96 -16.45
N GLY A 58 -8.08 -20.12 -15.96
CA GLY A 58 -8.31 -20.51 -14.58
C GLY A 58 -7.89 -19.46 -13.56
N LEU A 59 -7.96 -18.18 -13.92
CA LEU A 59 -7.73 -17.05 -13.02
C LEU A 59 -8.82 -16.99 -11.96
N VAL A 60 -8.44 -16.75 -10.70
CA VAL A 60 -9.40 -16.55 -9.61
C VAL A 60 -10.19 -15.29 -9.90
N GLY A 61 -11.53 -15.35 -9.86
CA GLY A 61 -12.37 -14.21 -10.22
C GLY A 61 -12.26 -13.75 -11.67
N GLY A 62 -11.52 -14.47 -12.54
CA GLY A 62 -11.21 -14.03 -13.89
C GLY A 62 -10.25 -12.84 -13.97
N GLN A 63 -9.46 -12.59 -12.92
CA GLN A 63 -8.60 -11.41 -12.78
C GLN A 63 -7.11 -11.76 -12.89
N PHE A 64 -6.32 -10.87 -13.46
CA PHE A 64 -4.86 -10.95 -13.42
C PHE A 64 -4.38 -10.16 -12.20
N ASP A 65 -4.42 -10.76 -11.02
CA ASP A 65 -4.17 -10.06 -9.75
C ASP A 65 -2.83 -9.31 -9.76
N GLN A 66 -1.74 -9.97 -10.14
CA GLN A 66 -0.41 -9.36 -10.14
C GLN A 66 -0.23 -8.33 -11.26
N VAL A 67 -0.76 -8.60 -12.46
CA VAL A 67 -0.63 -7.68 -13.60
C VAL A 67 -1.50 -6.43 -13.41
N GLU A 68 -2.73 -6.57 -12.94
CA GLU A 68 -3.64 -5.45 -12.67
C GLU A 68 -3.09 -4.56 -11.54
N ASP A 69 -2.59 -5.15 -10.45
CA ASP A 69 -1.92 -4.41 -9.36
C ASP A 69 -0.66 -3.70 -9.85
N PHE A 70 0.17 -4.35 -10.66
CA PHE A 70 1.36 -3.74 -11.24
C PHE A 70 1.00 -2.55 -12.13
N CYS A 71 0.01 -2.72 -13.01
CA CYS A 71 -0.42 -1.68 -13.93
C CYS A 71 -1.05 -0.49 -13.19
N THR A 72 -1.89 -0.74 -12.19
CA THR A 72 -2.48 0.34 -11.36
C THR A 72 -1.41 1.11 -10.61
N HIS A 73 -0.47 0.41 -9.95
CA HIS A 73 0.62 1.02 -9.20
C HIS A 73 1.52 1.92 -10.05
N HIS A 74 1.76 1.55 -11.31
CA HIS A 74 2.63 2.28 -12.23
C HIS A 74 1.90 3.19 -13.21
N GLY A 75 0.57 3.30 -13.13
CA GLY A 75 -0.22 4.14 -14.02
C GLY A 75 -0.22 3.65 -15.48
N ILE A 76 -0.09 2.34 -15.70
CA ILE A 76 -0.08 1.72 -17.03
C ILE A 76 -1.52 1.34 -17.41
N PRO A 77 -2.12 1.94 -18.45
CA PRO A 77 -3.48 1.63 -18.85
C PRO A 77 -3.66 0.17 -19.29
N PHE A 78 -4.79 -0.42 -18.91
CA PHE A 78 -5.18 -1.75 -19.38
C PHE A 78 -6.69 -1.90 -19.55
N VAL A 79 -7.06 -2.92 -20.32
CA VAL A 79 -8.43 -3.42 -20.43
C VAL A 79 -8.40 -4.94 -20.32
N ARG A 80 -9.18 -5.50 -19.40
CA ARG A 80 -9.37 -6.95 -19.26
C ARG A 80 -10.80 -7.32 -19.66
N ASN A 81 -10.96 -8.44 -20.36
CA ASN A 81 -12.25 -9.13 -20.50
C ASN A 81 -12.10 -10.54 -19.92
N SER A 82 -13.00 -10.94 -19.02
CA SER A 82 -13.08 -12.30 -18.49
C SER A 82 -14.37 -13.00 -18.88
N ASP A 83 -14.25 -14.30 -19.09
CA ASP A 83 -15.36 -15.21 -19.20
C ASP A 83 -16.20 -15.23 -17.90
N PRO A 84 -17.49 -15.61 -17.97
CA PRO A 84 -18.28 -15.86 -16.78
C PRO A 84 -17.82 -17.12 -16.07
N CYS A 85 -17.98 -17.15 -14.74
CA CYS A 85 -17.98 -18.38 -13.97
C CYS A 85 -19.43 -18.74 -13.60
N VAL A 86 -20.00 -19.70 -14.32
CA VAL A 86 -21.44 -20.04 -14.23
C VAL A 86 -21.81 -20.37 -12.78
N GLY A 87 -22.74 -19.60 -12.22
CA GLY A 87 -23.22 -19.76 -10.84
C GLY A 87 -22.45 -18.95 -9.79
N ALA A 88 -21.36 -18.28 -10.18
CA ALA A 88 -20.56 -17.42 -9.30
C ALA A 88 -20.56 -15.96 -9.77
N PHE A 89 -20.14 -15.68 -11.01
CA PHE A 89 -20.07 -14.32 -11.55
C PHE A 89 -20.27 -14.27 -13.07
N SER A 90 -20.76 -13.12 -13.54
CA SER A 90 -20.96 -12.81 -14.97
C SER A 90 -19.64 -12.55 -15.70
N ALA A 91 -19.68 -12.54 -17.03
CA ALA A 91 -18.56 -12.03 -17.81
C ALA A 91 -18.35 -10.55 -17.48
N GLN A 92 -17.11 -10.13 -17.41
CA GLN A 92 -16.77 -8.80 -16.91
C GLN A 92 -15.67 -8.18 -17.76
N ARG A 93 -15.80 -6.88 -18.00
CA ARG A 93 -14.76 -6.02 -18.54
C ARG A 93 -14.22 -5.11 -17.44
N ALA A 94 -12.91 -5.08 -17.23
CA ALA A 94 -12.24 -4.09 -16.40
C ALA A 94 -11.53 -3.08 -17.29
N VAL A 95 -11.60 -1.80 -16.92
CA VAL A 95 -10.97 -0.69 -17.63
C VAL A 95 -10.17 0.13 -16.63
N TYR A 96 -8.88 0.31 -16.90
CA TYR A 96 -8.02 1.23 -16.19
C TYR A 96 -7.34 2.18 -17.18
N THR A 97 -7.48 3.49 -16.94
CA THR A 97 -7.02 4.53 -17.88
C THR A 97 -5.63 5.08 -17.56
N GLY A 98 -4.98 4.55 -16.52
CA GLY A 98 -3.69 5.03 -16.01
C GLY A 98 -3.81 5.98 -14.80
N GLU A 99 -5.03 6.39 -14.44
CA GLU A 99 -5.33 7.21 -13.26
C GLU A 99 -6.59 6.71 -12.55
N GLY A 100 -6.65 6.92 -11.23
CA GLY A 100 -7.78 6.53 -10.38
C GLY A 100 -7.84 5.02 -10.12
N ASP A 101 -9.05 4.52 -9.87
CA ASP A 101 -9.30 3.09 -9.66
C ASP A 101 -9.82 2.44 -10.95
N PRO A 102 -9.54 1.14 -11.19
CA PRO A 102 -10.17 0.40 -12.27
C PRO A 102 -11.70 0.40 -12.17
N LEU A 103 -12.35 0.50 -13.33
CA LEU A 103 -13.81 0.43 -13.45
C LEU A 103 -14.21 -0.93 -14.03
N TYR A 104 -15.31 -1.49 -13.51
CA TYR A 104 -15.78 -2.83 -13.88
C TYR A 104 -17.17 -2.76 -14.50
N PHE A 105 -17.37 -3.54 -15.56
CA PHE A 105 -18.55 -3.53 -16.40
C PHE A 105 -19.00 -4.97 -16.65
N ASP A 106 -20.28 -5.26 -16.48
CA ASP A 106 -20.83 -6.55 -16.90
C ASP A 106 -20.84 -6.64 -18.44
N THR A 107 -20.56 -7.82 -18.99
CA THR A 107 -20.62 -8.07 -20.44
C THR A 107 -21.48 -9.27 -20.79
N ASN A 108 -21.91 -9.35 -22.05
CA ASN A 108 -22.48 -10.58 -22.61
C ASN A 108 -21.40 -11.44 -23.27
N GLY A 109 -21.78 -12.62 -23.80
CA GLY A 109 -20.87 -13.53 -24.52
C GLY A 109 -20.38 -13.02 -25.90
N SER A 110 -20.59 -11.75 -26.22
CA SER A 110 -20.02 -11.06 -27.39
C SER A 110 -19.23 -9.81 -26.96
N ASP A 111 -18.83 -9.74 -25.69
CA ASP A 111 -18.10 -8.63 -25.08
C ASP A 111 -18.80 -7.26 -25.15
N HIS A 112 -20.11 -7.24 -25.41
CA HIS A 112 -20.88 -6.01 -25.32
C HIS A 112 -21.14 -5.70 -23.85
N VAL A 113 -20.78 -4.49 -23.45
CA VAL A 113 -21.04 -3.95 -22.13
C VAL A 113 -22.55 -3.84 -21.90
N LEU A 114 -23.00 -4.32 -20.74
CA LEU A 114 -24.38 -4.34 -20.31
C LEU A 114 -24.59 -3.29 -19.21
N MET A 115 -25.72 -2.59 -19.29
CA MET A 115 -26.18 -1.66 -18.26
C MET A 115 -27.57 -2.07 -17.83
N SER A 116 -27.77 -2.21 -16.53
CA SER A 116 -29.08 -2.45 -15.93
C SER A 116 -29.92 -1.17 -15.90
N ARG A 117 -31.24 -1.33 -15.79
CA ARG A 117 -32.14 -0.18 -15.62
C ARG A 117 -31.85 0.61 -14.34
N THR A 118 -31.36 -0.06 -13.29
CA THR A 118 -30.99 0.58 -12.02
C THR A 118 -29.80 1.51 -12.20
N GLU A 119 -28.75 1.06 -12.89
CA GLU A 119 -27.58 1.87 -13.21
C GLU A 119 -27.95 3.06 -14.10
N LEU A 120 -28.74 2.82 -15.16
CA LEU A 120 -29.21 3.90 -16.04
C LEU A 120 -29.98 4.98 -15.25
N ASN A 121 -30.87 4.56 -14.34
CA ASN A 121 -31.60 5.50 -13.49
C ASN A 121 -30.67 6.23 -12.51
N GLY A 122 -29.63 5.56 -12.00
CA GLY A 122 -28.62 6.14 -11.12
C GLY A 122 -27.77 7.22 -11.82
N LEU A 123 -27.47 7.04 -13.11
CA LEU A 123 -26.77 8.02 -13.94
C LEU A 123 -27.64 9.26 -14.24
N GLY A 124 -28.96 9.13 -14.17
CA GLY A 124 -29.92 10.24 -14.21
C GLY A 124 -30.10 10.94 -15.57
N SER A 125 -29.29 10.62 -16.58
CA SER A 125 -29.43 11.18 -17.93
C SER A 125 -28.84 10.28 -19.01
N ILE A 126 -29.32 10.42 -20.25
CA ILE A 126 -28.76 9.71 -21.41
C ILE A 126 -27.32 10.15 -21.66
N ALA A 127 -27.00 11.45 -21.53
CA ALA A 127 -25.64 11.96 -21.69
C ALA A 127 -24.64 11.32 -20.69
N ALA A 128 -25.06 11.07 -19.45
CA ALA A 128 -24.24 10.36 -18.48
C ALA A 128 -24.09 8.86 -18.83
N ALA A 129 -25.13 8.23 -19.39
CA ALA A 129 -25.04 6.87 -19.91
C ALA A 129 -24.09 6.76 -21.10
N ASP A 130 -24.14 7.70 -22.03
CA ASP A 130 -23.21 7.75 -23.16
C ASP A 130 -21.77 7.93 -22.67
N ALA A 131 -21.52 8.84 -21.73
CA ALA A 131 -20.19 9.02 -21.13
C ALA A 131 -19.69 7.76 -20.42
N TRP A 132 -20.58 7.03 -19.73
CA TRP A 132 -20.25 5.75 -19.10
C TRP A 132 -19.87 4.68 -20.15
N PHE A 133 -20.59 4.61 -21.28
CA PHE A 133 -20.23 3.71 -22.38
C PHE A 133 -18.92 4.10 -23.06
N GLU A 134 -18.63 5.40 -23.20
CA GLU A 134 -17.34 5.87 -23.74
C GLU A 134 -16.16 5.44 -22.85
N ILE A 135 -16.32 5.50 -21.53
CA ILE A 135 -15.31 4.98 -20.59
C ILE A 135 -15.17 3.47 -20.79
N ALA A 136 -16.27 2.72 -20.87
CA ALA A 136 -16.24 1.28 -21.06
C ALA A 136 -15.60 0.88 -22.41
N ALA A 137 -15.76 1.71 -23.44
CA ALA A 137 -15.20 1.54 -24.78
C ALA A 137 -13.72 1.93 -24.89
N PHE A 138 -13.08 2.35 -23.79
CA PHE A 138 -11.66 2.66 -23.76
C PHE A 138 -10.83 1.52 -24.36
N VAL A 139 -9.81 1.91 -25.13
CA VAL A 139 -8.80 1.02 -25.68
C VAL A 139 -7.44 1.57 -25.25
N PRO A 140 -6.59 0.77 -24.58
CA PRO A 140 -5.27 1.23 -24.18
C PRO A 140 -4.49 1.72 -25.41
N PRO A 141 -3.85 2.90 -25.33
CA PRO A 141 -3.01 3.38 -26.41
C PRO A 141 -1.85 2.40 -26.66
N PRO A 142 -1.22 2.37 -27.84
CA PRO A 142 -0.05 1.54 -28.07
C PRO A 142 1.07 1.85 -27.06
N ILE A 143 1.90 0.86 -26.73
CA ILE A 143 2.99 1.02 -25.77
C ILE A 143 3.95 2.10 -26.29
N SER A 144 4.37 3.00 -25.40
CA SER A 144 5.48 3.90 -25.63
C SER A 144 6.56 3.64 -24.60
N ILE A 145 7.73 3.19 -25.03
CA ILE A 145 8.82 2.86 -24.12
C ILE A 145 9.58 4.14 -23.78
N ALA A 146 9.35 4.66 -22.57
CA ALA A 146 10.09 5.77 -22.03
C ALA A 146 11.43 5.29 -21.46
N SER A 147 12.49 6.07 -21.64
CA SER A 147 13.75 5.80 -20.90
C SER A 147 13.49 5.87 -19.41
N ALA A 148 14.06 4.93 -18.66
CA ALA A 148 14.19 5.08 -17.22
C ALA A 148 14.81 6.46 -16.92
N PRO A 149 14.38 7.17 -15.86
CA PRO A 149 15.08 8.37 -15.42
C PRO A 149 16.56 8.01 -15.27
N GLU A 150 17.48 8.81 -15.86
CA GLU A 150 18.91 8.64 -15.63
C GLU A 150 19.10 8.50 -14.13
N GLU A 151 19.58 7.33 -13.68
CA GLU A 151 19.98 7.17 -12.29
C GLU A 151 21.03 8.25 -12.02
N GLN A 152 20.61 9.32 -11.34
CA GLN A 152 21.51 10.26 -10.72
C GLN A 152 22.21 9.48 -9.61
N GLY A 153 23.22 8.71 -9.99
CA GLY A 153 24.00 7.95 -9.05
C GLY A 153 24.55 8.89 -7.97
N PRO A 154 24.89 8.37 -6.78
CA PRO A 154 25.32 9.16 -5.63
C PRO A 154 26.57 10.04 -5.86
N TRP A 155 27.20 9.93 -7.03
CA TRP A 155 28.38 10.69 -7.47
C TRP A 155 28.14 11.57 -8.71
N SER A 156 26.90 11.68 -9.17
CA SER A 156 26.55 12.54 -10.30
C SER A 156 26.81 14.02 -9.96
N ARG A 157 27.49 14.76 -10.86
CA ARG A 157 27.84 16.16 -10.63
C ARG A 157 26.55 17.00 -10.64
N ARG A 158 26.26 17.70 -9.55
CA ARG A 158 25.19 18.70 -9.51
C ARG A 158 25.75 20.09 -9.81
N ALA A 159 25.11 20.80 -10.73
CA ALA A 159 25.43 22.21 -10.98
C ALA A 159 25.15 23.01 -9.71
N GLY A 160 26.08 23.87 -9.29
CA GLY A 160 25.96 24.65 -8.04
C GLY A 160 26.54 23.97 -6.78
N HIS A 161 26.73 22.65 -6.80
CA HIS A 161 27.26 21.90 -5.65
C HIS A 161 28.37 20.92 -6.07
N PRO A 162 29.58 21.42 -6.42
CA PRO A 162 30.69 20.58 -6.85
C PRO A 162 31.16 19.62 -5.75
N LEU A 163 31.46 18.38 -6.13
CA LEU A 163 32.05 17.38 -5.22
C LEU A 163 33.36 17.86 -4.56
N ALA A 164 34.09 18.77 -5.20
CA ALA A 164 35.33 19.34 -4.64
C ALA A 164 35.06 20.19 -3.38
N ASP A 165 33.97 20.94 -3.36
CA ASP A 165 33.60 21.82 -2.24
C ASP A 165 33.15 20.98 -1.04
N TRP A 166 32.37 19.91 -1.28
CA TRP A 166 32.03 18.93 -0.24
C TRP A 166 33.26 18.26 0.35
N LYS A 167 34.20 17.80 -0.50
CA LYS A 167 35.45 17.19 -0.05
C LYS A 167 36.30 18.16 0.78
N TYR A 168 36.31 19.43 0.41
CA TYR A 168 37.03 20.47 1.14
C TYR A 168 36.42 20.67 2.54
N GLU A 169 35.09 20.79 2.65
CA GLU A 169 34.40 20.98 3.93
C GLU A 169 34.49 19.75 4.85
N ILE A 170 34.39 18.53 4.30
CA ILE A 170 34.64 17.29 5.06
C ILE A 170 36.08 17.27 5.58
N SER A 171 37.06 17.66 4.76
CA SER A 171 38.47 17.66 5.15
C SER A 171 38.78 18.66 6.27
N ASN A 172 37.95 19.69 6.41
CA ASN A 172 38.04 20.71 7.46
C ASN A 172 37.12 20.42 8.66
N ASP A 173 36.40 19.28 8.68
CA ASP A 173 35.38 18.89 9.67
C ASP A 173 34.20 19.89 9.78
N ASP A 174 33.95 20.69 8.73
CA ASP A 174 32.83 21.65 8.67
C ASP A 174 31.48 20.95 8.42
N THR A 175 31.51 19.74 7.87
CA THR A 175 30.32 18.89 7.67
C THR A 175 30.69 17.41 7.84
N ARG A 176 29.76 16.60 8.36
CA ARG A 176 29.88 15.13 8.43
C ARG A 176 28.83 14.43 7.57
N LEU A 177 28.18 15.20 6.71
CA LEU A 177 27.13 14.74 5.82
C LEU A 177 27.72 14.01 4.60
N GLY A 178 27.02 12.99 4.11
CA GLY A 178 27.28 12.45 2.78
C GLY A 178 27.02 13.51 1.70
N TYR A 179 27.57 13.35 0.50
CA TYR A 179 27.47 14.36 -0.57
C TYR A 179 26.02 14.76 -0.92
N LEU A 180 25.08 13.81 -0.93
CA LEU A 180 23.66 14.10 -1.20
C LEU A 180 22.99 14.84 -0.04
N ASP A 181 23.27 14.46 1.21
CA ASP A 181 22.74 15.15 2.40
C ASP A 181 23.31 16.58 2.51
N TRP A 182 24.57 16.75 2.12
CA TRP A 182 25.23 18.06 2.06
C TRP A 182 24.61 18.97 0.99
N ILE A 183 24.25 18.43 -0.18
CA ILE A 183 23.48 19.17 -1.19
C ILE A 183 22.12 19.59 -0.63
N ALA A 184 21.36 18.63 -0.08
CA ALA A 184 20.03 18.89 0.46
C ALA A 184 20.05 19.95 1.56
N ALA A 185 21.05 19.92 2.44
CA ALA A 185 21.24 20.93 3.48
C ALA A 185 21.57 22.33 2.91
N ARG A 186 22.32 22.42 1.80
CA ARG A 186 22.60 23.70 1.14
C ARG A 186 21.40 24.25 0.39
N GLU A 187 20.67 23.41 -0.35
CA GLU A 187 19.44 23.82 -1.05
C GLU A 187 18.38 24.29 -0.03
N ALA A 188 18.30 23.65 1.14
CA ALA A 188 17.46 24.10 2.25
C ALA A 188 17.92 25.44 2.87
N ASN A 189 19.24 25.67 2.97
CA ASN A 189 19.78 26.93 3.46
C ASN A 189 19.63 28.09 2.46
N GLU A 190 19.74 27.83 1.16
CA GLU A 190 19.59 28.82 0.08
C GLU A 190 18.13 29.25 -0.13
N THR A 191 17.18 28.36 0.16
CA THR A 191 15.74 28.69 0.17
C THR A 191 15.30 29.50 1.39
N GLY A 192 16.22 29.83 2.29
CA GLY A 192 15.99 30.80 3.36
C GLY A 192 15.05 30.33 4.45
N ASP A 193 14.83 29.03 4.61
CA ASP A 193 13.98 28.51 5.68
C ASP A 193 14.79 28.29 6.97
N THR A 194 15.30 29.40 7.52
CA THR A 194 15.83 29.42 8.88
C THR A 194 14.67 29.64 9.84
N MET A 195 13.97 28.56 10.18
CA MET A 195 13.12 28.57 11.36
C MET A 195 13.99 28.33 12.60
N PRO A 196 13.94 29.22 13.61
CA PRO A 196 14.53 28.93 14.91
C PRO A 196 13.80 27.71 15.49
N ARG A 197 14.56 26.82 16.13
CA ARG A 197 14.07 25.69 16.92
C ARG A 197 13.26 26.20 18.13
N ALA A 198 12.07 26.73 17.88
CA ALA A 198 10.96 26.63 18.80
C ALA A 198 10.51 25.18 18.77
N GLU A 199 10.16 24.62 19.93
CA GLU A 199 9.48 23.32 20.01
C GLU A 199 8.24 23.37 19.11
N ALA A 200 8.38 22.88 17.88
CA ALA A 200 7.28 22.80 16.94
C ALA A 200 6.29 21.83 17.55
N VAL A 201 5.16 22.37 18.02
CA VAL A 201 3.99 21.56 18.35
C VAL A 201 3.65 20.83 17.07
N ALA A 202 3.92 19.52 17.05
CA ALA A 202 3.64 18.68 15.89
C ALA A 202 2.19 18.92 15.44
N PRO A 203 1.93 19.06 14.13
CA PRO A 203 0.59 19.31 13.64
C PRO A 203 -0.37 18.23 14.16
N ASP A 204 -1.53 18.65 14.66
CA ASP A 204 -2.56 17.78 15.25
C ASP A 204 -3.38 17.07 14.17
N VAL A 205 -2.67 16.41 13.25
CA VAL A 205 -3.26 15.68 12.12
C VAL A 205 -3.53 14.22 12.51
N PRO A 206 -4.59 13.59 11.95
CA PRO A 206 -4.85 12.18 12.18
C PRO A 206 -3.68 11.31 11.73
N GLN A 207 -3.24 10.42 12.60
CA GLN A 207 -2.16 9.45 12.39
C GLN A 207 -2.66 8.04 12.70
N LEU A 208 -1.95 7.03 12.20
CA LEU A 208 -2.33 5.62 12.33
C LEU A 208 -1.79 5.02 13.64
N TYR A 209 -2.62 4.27 14.35
CA TYR A 209 -2.28 3.62 15.62
C TYR A 209 -2.81 2.18 15.69
N LEU A 210 -2.10 1.36 16.46
CA LEU A 210 -2.50 0.00 16.84
C LEU A 210 -2.79 -0.02 18.34
N HIS A 211 -3.95 -0.50 18.77
CA HIS A 211 -4.25 -0.70 20.20
C HIS A 211 -4.51 -2.17 20.48
N LEU A 212 -3.90 -2.68 21.55
CA LEU A 212 -4.04 -4.06 22.02
C LEU A 212 -5.02 -4.10 23.21
N TYR A 213 -5.86 -5.14 23.28
CA TYR A 213 -6.87 -5.32 24.33
C TYR A 213 -6.83 -6.72 24.92
N HIS A 214 -7.47 -6.87 26.08
CA HIS A 214 -7.69 -8.17 26.74
C HIS A 214 -6.37 -8.86 27.11
N GLY A 215 -5.45 -8.09 27.69
CA GLY A 215 -4.14 -8.53 28.11
C GLY A 215 -4.20 -9.46 29.33
N ARG A 216 -3.53 -10.61 29.23
CA ARG A 216 -3.37 -11.62 30.30
C ARG A 216 -1.91 -12.01 30.46
N LYS A 217 -1.55 -12.52 31.65
CA LYS A 217 -0.15 -12.92 31.95
C LYS A 217 0.15 -14.36 31.56
N ASP A 218 -0.88 -15.20 31.56
CA ASP A 218 -0.80 -16.59 31.12
C ASP A 218 -1.84 -16.78 30.00
N PRO A 219 -1.45 -17.26 28.80
CA PRO A 219 -2.38 -17.44 27.68
C PRO A 219 -3.52 -18.43 27.97
N ASP A 220 -3.34 -19.32 28.96
CA ASP A 220 -4.36 -20.28 29.41
C ASP A 220 -5.21 -19.74 30.58
N GLU A 221 -4.97 -18.49 31.01
CA GLU A 221 -5.74 -17.83 32.05
C GLU A 221 -7.19 -17.59 31.59
N ASN A 222 -8.14 -18.11 32.38
CA ASN A 222 -9.55 -17.81 32.18
C ASN A 222 -9.90 -16.48 32.85
N LEU A 223 -10.13 -15.44 32.05
CA LEU A 223 -10.44 -14.11 32.57
C LEU A 223 -11.93 -14.01 32.94
N GLU A 224 -12.23 -13.70 34.20
CA GLU A 224 -13.60 -13.38 34.64
C GLU A 224 -14.01 -11.95 34.24
N ASP A 225 -13.04 -11.07 33.98
CA ASP A 225 -13.21 -9.74 33.41
C ASP A 225 -12.59 -9.64 31.99
N TRP A 226 -12.68 -8.49 31.32
CA TRP A 226 -12.15 -8.33 29.97
C TRP A 226 -10.61 -8.20 29.94
N GLY A 227 -9.88 -8.54 31.00
CA GLY A 227 -8.42 -8.42 31.09
C GLY A 227 -7.89 -6.98 31.11
N SER A 228 -6.57 -6.85 31.02
CA SER A 228 -5.89 -5.55 31.03
C SER A 228 -5.97 -4.81 29.69
N ASP A 229 -6.05 -3.48 29.76
CA ASP A 229 -5.97 -2.60 28.59
C ASP A 229 -4.50 -2.48 28.15
N GLY A 230 -4.25 -2.60 26.85
CA GLY A 230 -2.90 -2.64 26.30
C GLY A 230 -2.37 -1.29 25.83
N PRO A 231 -1.17 -1.27 25.23
CA PRO A 231 -0.59 -0.03 24.71
C PRO A 231 -1.27 0.40 23.40
N VAL A 232 -1.38 1.71 23.22
CA VAL A 232 -1.65 2.33 21.92
C VAL A 232 -0.32 2.65 21.25
N ILE A 233 0.07 1.81 20.29
CA ILE A 233 1.34 1.85 19.59
C ILE A 233 1.21 2.74 18.36
N GLY A 234 2.10 3.72 18.24
CA GLY A 234 2.17 4.62 17.10
C GLY A 234 2.73 6.00 17.47
N PRO A 235 2.72 6.94 16.52
CA PRO A 235 2.15 6.81 15.17
C PRO A 235 2.89 5.80 14.28
N LEU A 236 2.15 5.12 13.41
CA LEU A 236 2.64 4.11 12.46
C LEU A 236 2.62 4.65 11.02
N ALA A 237 3.60 4.27 10.21
CA ALA A 237 3.62 4.56 8.78
C ALA A 237 2.66 3.62 8.01
N TYR A 238 2.61 2.36 8.42
CA TYR A 238 1.63 1.37 7.97
C TYR A 238 1.40 0.32 9.05
N VAL A 239 0.28 -0.40 9.00
CA VAL A 239 0.06 -1.65 9.75
C VAL A 239 -0.81 -2.60 8.95
N HIS A 240 -0.44 -3.89 8.93
CA HIS A 240 -1.14 -4.94 8.19
C HIS A 240 -1.03 -6.28 8.96
N THR A 241 -2.16 -6.95 9.15
CA THR A 241 -2.23 -8.35 9.64
C THR A 241 -2.19 -9.35 8.49
N THR A 242 -1.14 -10.17 8.38
CA THR A 242 -1.01 -11.21 7.35
C THR A 242 -1.36 -12.59 7.89
N TYR A 243 -2.26 -13.32 7.21
CA TYR A 243 -2.63 -14.72 7.48
C TYR A 243 -3.01 -15.04 8.93
N MET A 244 -3.42 -14.04 9.71
CA MET A 244 -3.68 -14.15 11.16
C MET A 244 -2.48 -14.69 11.97
N CYS A 245 -1.25 -14.56 11.46
CA CYS A 245 -0.04 -15.03 12.14
C CYS A 245 0.97 -13.92 12.44
N ASP A 246 0.89 -12.78 11.76
CA ASP A 246 1.76 -11.62 12.02
C ASP A 246 0.97 -10.31 11.92
N VAL A 247 1.26 -9.36 12.81
CA VAL A 247 0.94 -7.94 12.68
C VAL A 247 2.22 -7.20 12.33
N LYS A 248 2.33 -6.72 11.09
CA LYS A 248 3.52 -6.02 10.56
C LYS A 248 3.26 -4.53 10.50
N PHE A 249 4.26 -3.72 10.86
CA PHE A 249 4.15 -2.27 10.82
C PHE A 249 5.54 -1.63 10.70
N ALA A 250 5.55 -0.34 10.35
CA ALA A 250 6.73 0.51 10.46
C ALA A 250 6.44 1.75 11.30
N ALA A 251 7.41 2.18 12.11
CA ALA A 251 7.32 3.38 12.93
C ALA A 251 8.68 4.09 13.01
N THR A 252 8.71 5.34 13.49
CA THR A 252 9.99 6.04 13.66
C THR A 252 10.83 5.40 14.76
N PRO A 253 12.17 5.60 14.77
CA PRO A 253 13.03 5.12 15.84
C PRO A 253 12.56 5.52 17.25
N GLU A 254 11.98 6.72 17.41
CA GLU A 254 11.46 7.19 18.71
C GLU A 254 10.24 6.39 19.19
N VAL A 255 9.34 6.01 18.27
CA VAL A 255 8.19 5.15 18.59
C VAL A 255 8.67 3.75 18.94
N MET A 256 9.63 3.22 18.17
CA MET A 256 10.21 1.91 18.45
C MET A 256 10.99 1.87 19.76
N ASP A 257 11.74 2.92 20.11
CA ASP A 257 12.41 3.01 21.41
C ASP A 257 11.43 3.04 22.57
N ARG A 258 10.26 3.65 22.37
CA ARG A 258 9.23 3.76 23.40
C ARG A 258 8.52 2.44 23.68
N TYR A 259 8.14 1.71 22.63
CA TYR A 259 7.31 0.50 22.77
C TYR A 259 8.10 -0.81 22.63
N PHE A 260 9.28 -0.79 22.01
CA PHE A 260 10.12 -1.97 21.79
C PHE A 260 11.61 -1.71 22.12
N PRO A 261 11.94 -1.19 23.32
CA PRO A 261 13.30 -0.79 23.67
C PRO A 261 14.31 -1.95 23.61
N ALA A 262 13.88 -3.17 23.96
CA ALA A 262 14.72 -4.37 23.88
C ALA A 262 15.09 -4.73 22.43
N VAL A 263 14.14 -4.59 21.51
CA VAL A 263 14.34 -4.81 20.07
C VAL A 263 15.32 -3.79 19.51
N MET A 264 15.11 -2.51 19.81
CA MET A 264 15.99 -1.43 19.36
C MET A 264 17.41 -1.58 19.92
N SER A 265 17.56 -1.99 21.18
CA SER A 265 18.86 -2.27 21.78
C SER A 265 19.60 -3.42 21.06
N ASP A 266 18.91 -4.53 20.77
CA ASP A 266 19.49 -5.66 20.03
C ASP A 266 19.94 -5.23 18.62
N TRP A 267 19.08 -4.51 17.90
CA TRP A 267 19.37 -4.05 16.55
C TRP A 267 20.56 -3.10 16.47
N ARG A 268 20.67 -2.17 17.43
CA ARG A 268 21.83 -1.27 17.55
C ARG A 268 23.11 -2.05 17.84
N ALA A 269 23.05 -3.01 18.76
CA ALA A 269 24.20 -3.85 19.10
C ALA A 269 24.68 -4.68 17.90
N ARG A 270 23.75 -5.09 17.03
CA ARG A 270 24.03 -5.88 15.82
C ARG A 270 24.30 -5.05 14.58
N GLY A 271 24.17 -3.72 14.66
CA GLY A 271 24.37 -2.82 13.53
C GLY A 271 23.39 -3.04 12.37
N LEU A 272 22.13 -3.39 12.66
CA LEU A 272 21.14 -3.63 11.61
C LEU A 272 20.72 -2.33 10.92
N SER A 273 20.47 -2.36 9.61
CA SER A 273 20.07 -1.16 8.85
C SER A 273 18.77 -0.53 9.36
N ASN A 274 17.89 -1.33 9.98
CA ASN A 274 16.60 -0.86 10.52
C ASN A 274 16.74 0.24 11.59
N VAL A 275 17.91 0.44 12.22
CA VAL A 275 18.08 1.49 13.24
C VAL A 275 18.63 2.81 12.70
N VAL A 276 19.05 2.85 11.43
CA VAL A 276 19.68 4.03 10.81
C VAL A 276 18.70 4.77 9.88
N GLY A 277 17.65 4.09 9.40
CA GLY A 277 16.64 4.67 8.53
C GLY A 277 15.60 5.55 9.25
N PRO A 278 14.81 6.33 8.51
CA PRO A 278 13.74 7.17 9.07
C PRO A 278 12.57 6.37 9.64
N LEU A 279 12.46 5.09 9.26
CA LEU A 279 11.45 4.15 9.74
C LEU A 279 12.12 2.81 10.06
N CYS A 280 11.50 2.11 11.01
CA CYS A 280 11.89 0.81 11.51
C CYS A 280 10.77 -0.20 11.23
N ASP A 281 11.00 -1.18 10.37
CA ASP A 281 10.05 -2.27 10.12
C ASP A 281 10.09 -3.33 11.22
N TRP A 282 8.93 -3.64 11.80
CA TRP A 282 8.79 -4.67 12.84
C TRP A 282 7.55 -5.53 12.65
N ARG A 283 7.53 -6.66 13.37
CA ARG A 283 6.39 -7.57 13.41
C ARG A 283 6.13 -8.04 14.84
N LEU A 284 4.85 -8.19 15.16
CA LEU A 284 4.38 -8.97 16.30
C LEU A 284 3.82 -10.28 15.77
N THR A 285 4.23 -11.39 16.36
CA THR A 285 3.70 -12.70 16.00
C THR A 285 2.39 -12.94 16.75
N ILE A 286 1.39 -13.44 16.02
CA ILE A 286 0.14 -13.92 16.60
C ILE A 286 0.33 -15.41 16.89
N PHE A 287 0.21 -15.80 18.15
CA PHE A 287 0.35 -17.17 18.62
C PHE A 287 -0.90 -17.57 19.42
N ASN A 288 -1.58 -18.64 18.98
CA ASN A 288 -2.80 -19.14 19.60
C ASN A 288 -3.85 -18.03 19.83
N ASP A 289 -4.10 -17.24 18.77
CA ASP A 289 -4.97 -16.07 18.75
C ASP A 289 -4.52 -14.88 19.64
N TYR A 290 -3.28 -14.90 20.14
CA TYR A 290 -2.73 -13.81 20.96
C TYR A 290 -1.61 -13.02 20.28
N VAL A 291 -1.63 -11.71 20.46
CA VAL A 291 -0.48 -10.84 20.21
C VAL A 291 0.30 -10.69 21.52
N GLU A 292 1.60 -11.00 21.50
CA GLU A 292 2.47 -10.79 22.66
C GLU A 292 3.18 -9.43 22.59
N HIS A 293 3.12 -8.68 23.69
CA HIS A 293 3.87 -7.44 23.88
C HIS A 293 4.27 -7.29 25.35
N ASP A 294 5.57 -7.12 25.60
CA ASP A 294 6.18 -6.99 26.93
C ASP A 294 5.74 -8.11 27.91
N GLY A 295 5.64 -9.35 27.42
CA GLY A 295 5.24 -10.50 28.22
C GLY A 295 3.76 -10.55 28.61
N VAL A 296 2.92 -9.76 27.94
CA VAL A 296 1.46 -9.79 28.07
C VAL A 296 0.84 -10.31 26.77
N TYR A 297 -0.14 -11.20 26.88
CA TYR A 297 -0.84 -11.81 25.75
C TYR A 297 -2.20 -11.13 25.55
N TYR A 298 -2.39 -10.48 24.41
CA TYR A 298 -3.59 -9.71 24.07
C TYR A 298 -4.46 -10.49 23.10
N GLY A 299 -5.75 -10.63 23.43
CA GLY A 299 -6.71 -11.40 22.63
C GLY A 299 -7.26 -10.64 21.43
N ASP A 300 -7.37 -9.31 21.54
CA ASP A 300 -7.91 -8.46 20.49
C ASP A 300 -6.94 -7.31 20.19
N TRP A 301 -7.00 -6.82 18.96
CA TRP A 301 -6.33 -5.59 18.57
C TRP A 301 -7.18 -4.81 17.58
N THR A 302 -6.97 -3.50 17.51
CA THR A 302 -7.63 -2.65 16.54
C THR A 302 -6.66 -1.64 15.93
N VAL A 303 -6.93 -1.30 14.67
CA VAL A 303 -6.22 -0.27 13.93
C VAL A 303 -7.16 0.91 13.73
N PHE A 304 -6.70 2.10 14.05
CA PHE A 304 -7.52 3.32 13.94
C PHE A 304 -6.65 4.54 13.65
N THR A 305 -7.30 5.59 13.17
CA THR A 305 -6.68 6.90 13.02
C THR A 305 -7.15 7.83 14.15
N ALA A 306 -6.23 8.63 14.69
CA ALA A 306 -6.52 9.65 15.69
C ALA A 306 -5.52 10.79 15.63
N THR A 307 -5.90 11.97 16.08
CA THR A 307 -4.98 13.07 16.32
C THR A 307 -4.26 12.89 17.67
N PRO A 308 -3.05 13.45 17.85
CA PRO A 308 -2.38 13.49 19.16
C PRO A 308 -3.26 14.05 20.30
N SER A 309 -4.12 15.03 20.01
CA SER A 309 -5.06 15.58 21.00
C SER A 309 -6.20 14.62 21.35
N GLU A 310 -6.71 13.86 20.40
CA GLU A 310 -7.75 12.84 20.64
C GLU A 310 -7.23 11.70 21.53
N LEU A 311 -5.98 11.26 21.29
CA LEU A 311 -5.34 10.24 22.13
C LEU A 311 -5.18 10.67 23.59
N LYS A 312 -4.94 11.96 23.84
CA LYS A 312 -4.86 12.49 25.21
C LYS A 312 -6.21 12.52 25.93
N ARG A 313 -7.34 12.47 25.20
CA ARG A 313 -8.69 12.56 25.77
C ARG A 313 -9.28 11.20 26.19
N GLN A 314 -8.92 10.13 25.48
CA GLN A 314 -8.97 8.69 25.82
C GLN A 314 -9.04 7.90 24.50
N PRO A 315 -8.39 6.72 24.40
CA PRO A 315 -8.45 5.92 23.17
C PRO A 315 -9.88 5.40 22.90
N PRO A 316 -10.27 5.26 21.62
CA PRO A 316 -11.58 4.74 21.27
C PRO A 316 -11.71 3.27 21.71
N ARG A 317 -12.58 3.00 22.68
CA ARG A 317 -12.92 1.63 23.10
C ARG A 317 -13.70 0.90 22.00
N PRO A 318 -13.53 -0.44 21.87
CA PRO A 318 -14.31 -1.24 20.94
C PRO A 318 -15.81 -1.10 21.23
N ARG A 319 -16.65 -1.27 20.19
CA ARG A 319 -18.12 -1.11 20.30
C ARG A 319 -18.75 -1.98 21.40
N SER A 320 -18.16 -3.14 21.71
CA SER A 320 -18.62 -4.06 22.76
C SER A 320 -18.46 -3.54 24.19
N GLN A 321 -17.65 -2.49 24.42
CA GLN A 321 -17.42 -1.90 25.76
C GLN A 321 -18.21 -0.61 26.03
N ARG A 322 -19.06 -0.14 25.09
CA ARG A 322 -19.82 1.11 25.27
C ARG A 322 -21.09 0.94 26.13
N ASP A 323 -21.59 -0.28 26.29
CA ASP A 323 -22.85 -0.57 27.00
C ASP A 323 -22.58 -1.05 28.43
N GLY A 324 -22.26 -0.11 29.33
CA GLY A 324 -22.09 -0.40 30.75
C GLY A 324 -22.52 0.71 31.71
N THR A 325 -23.04 1.83 31.20
CA THR A 325 -23.52 2.93 32.06
C THR A 325 -24.86 3.46 31.56
N THR A 326 -25.92 2.66 31.74
CA THR A 326 -27.26 3.21 31.93
C THR A 326 -27.43 3.54 33.40
N SER A 327 -27.41 4.84 33.68
CA SER A 327 -27.96 5.42 34.91
C SER A 327 -29.36 4.84 35.13
N VAL A 328 -29.57 4.17 36.26
CA VAL A 328 -30.91 3.85 36.74
C VAL A 328 -31.28 4.94 37.74
N ASP A 329 -31.89 6.01 37.24
CA ASP A 329 -32.71 6.88 38.09
C ASP A 329 -33.96 6.09 38.49
N VAL A 330 -33.97 5.55 39.71
CA VAL A 330 -35.18 5.06 40.35
C VAL A 330 -35.71 6.17 41.25
N HIS A 331 -36.75 6.86 40.78
CA HIS A 331 -37.70 7.53 41.65
C HIS A 331 -38.45 6.49 42.49
N VAL A 332 -38.20 6.47 43.81
CA VAL A 332 -39.21 6.45 44.87
C VAL A 332 -38.71 7.33 46.01
#